data_AF-A0A1D2WMR8-F1
#
_entry.id   AF-A0A1D2WMR8-F1
#
_cell.length_a   1.000
_cell.length_b   1.000
_cell.length_c   1.000
_cell.angle_alpha   90.00
_cell.angle_beta   90.00
_cell.angle_gamma   90.00
#
_symmetry.space_group_name_H-M   'P 1'
#
loop_
_entity.id
_entity.type
_entity.pdbx_description
1 polymer ?
#
loop_
_entity_poly.entity_id
_entity_poly.type
_entity_poly.pdbx_seq_one_letter_code
_entity_poly.pdbx_strand_id
1 'polypeptide(L)'
;MSKKLILITVLLGLLAISTVSAADNTESDIIGADGLNSTSNIPMDAPRTFTQLNEAITPYTSIDLEHDYRYDNETDSEFANGVPITKNITIDGKGHTLDGNYLARIFIIKEDCTAVFKNINFINGKASTNGGAIYGVCNAENCNFLNNTAVKDGGAIHLSNANNCNFINNYVLNGRGGAMYKGYATNCIFTDNSAVTGGALFENSATKCKFTNNFAKENGGALYGGFAVQCNFNKNSAKNNGGALYKGSAHYCNFSDNYAVNHGGGMYGGAGEYCFFKNNAAKSGHDAYRSSLKKTKTTIYIKPTTTAHYGDYVVITLKNIKNKVVSGVKVSVFINGKKYATKITNKYGQIKIDTRNGFVIKKYTIKSKFAEDSNYYASSKTVKITIKKSTPKITANSKTFKKSTKIKKYSITLKTKQGKIMKNKKITLNVNHRYYYATTNYKGIATFKITKLLYKGKFTATTGYAGSKYYNALTKKSTIIVR
;
A
#
# COMPACT_ATOMS: atom_id res chain seq x y z
N MET A 1 -20.74 26.51 50.56
CA MET A 1 -21.45 25.39 49.92
C MET A 1 -20.56 24.80 48.84
N SER A 2 -20.37 23.49 48.91
CA SER A 2 -19.43 22.67 48.16
C SER A 2 -20.15 21.83 47.10
N LYS A 3 -19.37 21.33 46.13
CA LYS A 3 -19.62 20.21 45.19
C LYS A 3 -20.12 20.63 43.80
N LYS A 4 -19.58 20.13 42.69
CA LYS A 4 -18.48 19.17 42.44
C LYS A 4 -18.08 19.28 40.96
N LEU A 5 -16.77 19.26 40.73
CA LEU A 5 -16.09 19.13 39.44
C LEU A 5 -16.30 17.70 38.90
N ILE A 6 -16.90 17.54 37.72
CA ILE A 6 -17.01 16.22 37.06
C ILE A 6 -15.75 15.97 36.25
N LEU A 7 -14.94 15.05 36.76
CA LEU A 7 -13.74 14.49 36.17
C LEU A 7 -14.15 13.49 35.08
N ILE A 8 -13.86 13.78 33.81
CA ILE A 8 -14.03 12.81 32.70
C ILE A 8 -12.80 11.91 32.66
N THR A 9 -12.91 10.74 33.29
CA THR A 9 -11.95 9.64 33.20
C THR A 9 -12.22 8.83 31.94
N VAL A 10 -11.36 8.96 30.93
CA VAL A 10 -11.34 8.05 29.77
C VAL A 10 -10.59 6.78 30.19
N LEU A 11 -11.35 5.77 30.60
CA LEU A 11 -10.86 4.42 30.90
C LEU A 11 -11.02 3.55 29.65
N LEU A 12 -10.00 3.49 28.79
CA LEU A 12 -9.89 2.46 27.75
C LEU A 12 -9.21 1.23 28.36
N GLY A 13 -10.03 0.36 28.97
CA GLY A 13 -9.63 -0.98 29.39
C GLY A 13 -9.95 -2.00 28.31
N LEU A 14 -8.95 -2.77 27.90
CA LEU A 14 -9.08 -3.94 27.05
C LEU A 14 -10.10 -4.93 27.64
N LEU A 15 -11.11 -5.33 26.85
CA LEU A 15 -11.82 -6.59 27.02
C LEU A 15 -11.45 -7.48 25.84
N ALA A 16 -10.43 -8.32 26.05
CA ALA A 16 -10.32 -9.58 25.35
C ALA A 16 -11.21 -10.57 26.10
N ILE A 17 -12.41 -10.81 25.60
CA ILE A 17 -13.21 -11.99 25.95
C ILE A 17 -13.71 -12.56 24.63
N SER A 18 -13.11 -13.68 24.23
CA SER A 18 -13.75 -14.66 23.36
C SER A 18 -15.01 -15.14 24.09
N THR A 19 -16.17 -14.63 23.71
CA THR A 19 -17.43 -15.28 24.05
C THR A 19 -17.72 -16.30 22.96
N VAL A 20 -17.55 -17.58 23.32
CA VAL A 20 -18.22 -18.70 22.65
C VAL A 20 -19.70 -18.53 22.95
N SER A 21 -20.51 -18.33 21.92
CA SER A 21 -21.97 -18.41 22.02
C SER A 21 -22.36 -19.88 21.97
N ALA A 22 -22.76 -20.44 23.11
CA ALA A 22 -23.61 -21.62 23.11
C ALA A 22 -25.01 -21.20 22.63
N ALA A 23 -25.46 -21.76 21.52
CA ALA A 23 -26.86 -21.73 21.13
C ALA A 23 -27.30 -23.19 20.96
N ASP A 24 -28.08 -23.67 21.92
CA ASP A 24 -28.90 -24.88 21.83
C ASP A 24 -30.34 -24.43 21.58
N ASN A 25 -30.90 -24.80 20.43
CA ASN A 25 -32.32 -25.18 20.29
C ASN A 25 -32.71 -25.57 18.84
N THR A 26 -32.86 -26.89 18.68
CA THR A 26 -33.97 -27.63 18.03
C THR A 26 -34.27 -27.46 16.54
N GLU A 27 -34.14 -28.60 15.86
CA GLU A 27 -34.65 -29.08 14.56
C GLU A 27 -35.88 -28.42 13.93
N SER A 28 -35.80 -28.22 12.60
CA SER A 28 -36.75 -28.82 11.63
C SER A 28 -36.15 -28.81 10.21
N ASP A 29 -35.85 -30.00 9.66
CA ASP A 29 -36.28 -30.56 8.36
C ASP A 29 -36.59 -29.60 7.18
N ILE A 30 -36.22 -29.77 5.90
CA ILE A 30 -35.83 -30.95 5.09
C ILE A 30 -35.52 -30.49 3.62
N ILE A 31 -34.63 -31.20 2.88
CA ILE A 31 -34.29 -31.24 1.40
C ILE A 31 -33.54 -30.03 0.76
N GLY A 32 -32.47 -30.19 -0.04
CA GLY A 32 -32.03 -31.37 -0.80
C GLY A 32 -30.53 -31.54 -0.97
N ALA A 33 -30.13 -32.80 -0.83
CA ALA A 33 -28.93 -33.37 -1.43
C ALA A 33 -29.21 -33.65 -2.90
N ASP A 34 -28.28 -33.25 -3.77
CA ASP A 34 -27.75 -34.13 -4.80
C ASP A 34 -26.48 -33.53 -5.43
N GLY A 35 -25.40 -34.31 -5.36
CA GLY A 35 -24.33 -34.25 -6.34
C GLY A 35 -23.09 -33.43 -5.99
N LEU A 36 -22.29 -33.87 -5.01
CA LEU A 36 -20.82 -33.82 -5.16
C LEU A 36 -20.20 -35.13 -4.68
N ASN A 37 -19.75 -35.87 -5.68
CA ASN A 37 -19.11 -37.17 -5.62
C ASN A 37 -17.83 -37.12 -4.77
N SER A 38 -17.64 -38.18 -4.00
CA SER A 38 -16.47 -38.48 -3.17
C SER A 38 -15.18 -38.47 -3.97
N THR A 39 -14.18 -37.74 -3.47
CA THR A 39 -12.77 -38.03 -3.76
C THR A 39 -12.07 -38.36 -2.44
N SER A 40 -11.89 -39.67 -2.23
CA SER A 40 -10.87 -40.32 -1.41
C SER A 40 -10.65 -39.81 0.02
N ASN A 41 -11.40 -40.37 0.97
CA ASN A 41 -10.90 -40.59 2.32
C ASN A 41 -9.78 -41.65 2.25
N ILE A 42 -8.54 -41.22 2.02
CA ILE A 42 -7.38 -42.02 2.43
C ILE A 42 -7.34 -41.89 3.96
N PRO A 43 -7.34 -42.97 4.75
CA PRO A 43 -7.19 -42.86 6.19
C PRO A 43 -5.85 -42.17 6.46
N MET A 44 -5.88 -41.00 7.09
CA MET A 44 -4.67 -40.37 7.60
C MET A 44 -4.13 -41.28 8.69
N ASP A 45 -2.96 -41.87 8.49
CA ASP A 45 -2.32 -42.75 9.46
C ASP A 45 -2.22 -42.00 10.79
N ALA A 46 -2.53 -42.66 11.90
CA ALA A 46 -2.50 -42.01 13.22
C ALA A 46 -1.09 -41.44 13.47
N PRO A 47 -0.96 -40.28 14.13
CA PRO A 47 0.35 -39.69 14.36
C PRO A 47 1.19 -40.63 15.25
N ARG A 48 2.49 -40.73 14.92
CA ARG A 48 3.47 -41.49 15.70
C ARG A 48 3.88 -40.73 16.97
N THR A 49 4.41 -41.43 17.96
CA THR A 49 4.82 -40.81 19.23
C THR A 49 6.17 -40.08 19.10
N PHE A 50 6.52 -39.24 20.07
CA PHE A 50 7.84 -38.59 20.07
C PHE A 50 8.98 -39.57 20.33
N THR A 51 8.72 -40.69 21.02
CA THR A 51 9.65 -41.81 21.11
C THR A 51 10.00 -42.34 19.72
N GLN A 52 8.98 -42.59 18.89
CA GLN A 52 9.18 -43.03 17.50
C GLN A 52 9.83 -41.96 16.63
N LEU A 53 9.56 -40.67 16.87
CA LEU A 53 10.28 -39.58 16.21
C LEU A 53 11.77 -39.62 16.55
N ASN A 54 12.11 -39.77 17.83
CA ASN A 54 13.49 -39.85 18.29
C ASN A 54 14.20 -41.05 17.66
N GLU A 55 13.56 -42.22 17.63
CA GLU A 55 14.08 -43.42 16.95
C GLU A 55 14.29 -43.20 15.45
N ALA A 56 13.36 -42.52 14.77
CA ALA A 56 13.46 -42.26 13.34
C ALA A 56 14.64 -41.34 12.99
N ILE A 57 14.90 -40.30 13.79
CA ILE A 57 15.95 -39.30 13.48
C ILE A 57 17.34 -39.71 13.98
N THR A 58 17.42 -40.54 15.02
CA THR A 58 18.68 -40.91 15.70
C THR A 58 19.73 -41.56 14.78
N PRO A 59 19.39 -42.39 13.77
CA PRO A 59 20.39 -43.00 12.89
C PRO A 59 20.99 -42.04 11.87
N TYR A 60 20.28 -40.97 11.48
CA TYR A 60 20.61 -40.21 10.27
C TYR A 60 21.14 -38.80 10.56
N THR A 61 21.94 -38.26 9.65
CA THR A 61 22.33 -36.83 9.64
C THR A 61 21.49 -36.01 8.66
N SER A 62 20.68 -36.69 7.84
CA SER A 62 19.66 -36.09 6.98
C SER A 62 18.50 -37.07 6.86
N ILE A 63 17.27 -36.60 7.03
CA ILE A 63 16.07 -37.45 6.96
C ILE A 63 14.88 -36.67 6.40
N ASP A 64 14.08 -37.36 5.60
CA ASP A 64 12.73 -36.95 5.20
C ASP A 64 11.74 -37.63 6.15
N LEU A 65 10.84 -36.87 6.78
CA LEU A 65 9.79 -37.46 7.60
C LEU A 65 8.72 -38.10 6.72
N GLU A 66 8.22 -39.25 7.15
CA GLU A 66 7.19 -40.03 6.45
C GLU A 66 5.83 -40.01 7.16
N HIS A 67 5.78 -39.44 8.37
CA HIS A 67 4.61 -39.44 9.25
C HIS A 67 4.47 -38.12 9.98
N ASP A 68 3.24 -37.84 10.41
CA ASP A 68 2.99 -36.87 11.47
C ASP A 68 3.39 -37.49 12.82
N TYR A 69 3.82 -36.65 13.76
CA TYR A 69 4.19 -37.07 15.11
C TYR A 69 3.50 -36.20 16.15
N ARG A 70 3.04 -36.80 17.24
CA ARG A 70 2.35 -36.11 18.33
C ARG A 70 2.85 -36.62 19.68
N TYR A 71 3.07 -35.69 20.60
CA TYR A 71 3.44 -36.01 21.97
C TYR A 71 2.30 -36.75 22.70
N ASP A 72 2.63 -37.90 23.27
CA ASP A 72 1.78 -38.68 24.16
C ASP A 72 2.37 -38.71 25.57
N ASN A 73 1.62 -38.24 26.57
CA ASN A 73 2.10 -38.16 27.95
C ASN A 73 2.33 -39.54 28.59
N GLU A 74 1.67 -40.59 28.10
CA GLU A 74 1.85 -41.95 28.63
C GLU A 74 3.15 -42.58 28.14
N THR A 75 3.53 -42.36 26.87
CA THR A 75 4.71 -43.00 26.27
C THR A 75 5.93 -42.08 26.18
N ASP A 76 5.75 -40.76 26.13
CA ASP A 76 6.81 -39.80 25.82
C ASP A 76 7.24 -38.96 27.03
N SER A 77 7.00 -39.42 28.26
CA SER A 77 7.29 -38.66 29.48
C SER A 77 8.73 -38.10 29.54
N GLU A 78 9.72 -38.83 29.00
CA GLU A 78 11.12 -38.38 28.89
C GLU A 78 11.34 -37.21 27.90
N PHE A 79 10.47 -37.08 26.90
CA PHE A 79 10.53 -36.05 25.87
C PHE A 79 9.66 -34.82 26.19
N ALA A 80 9.14 -34.69 27.41
CA ALA A 80 8.39 -33.50 27.83
C ALA A 80 9.16 -32.18 27.60
N ASN A 81 10.49 -32.23 27.67
CA ASN A 81 11.39 -31.11 27.40
C ASN A 81 11.92 -31.04 25.96
N GLY A 82 11.36 -31.83 25.04
CA GLY A 82 11.74 -31.92 23.64
C GLY A 82 12.57 -33.15 23.30
N VAL A 83 12.38 -33.65 22.09
CA VAL A 83 13.23 -34.67 21.47
C VAL A 83 14.64 -34.09 21.30
N PRO A 84 15.68 -34.76 21.82
CA PRO A 84 17.04 -34.21 21.82
C PRO A 84 17.71 -34.34 20.45
N ILE A 85 18.22 -33.22 19.93
CA ILE A 85 19.15 -33.21 18.80
C ILE A 85 20.58 -33.18 19.34
N THR A 86 21.27 -34.31 19.23
CA THR A 86 22.61 -34.56 19.79
C THR A 86 23.73 -34.53 18.74
N LYS A 87 23.38 -34.23 17.48
CA LYS A 87 24.30 -34.13 16.36
C LYS A 87 23.76 -33.16 15.32
N ASN A 88 24.63 -32.68 14.44
CA ASN A 88 24.21 -31.87 13.30
C ASN A 88 23.30 -32.70 12.39
N ILE A 89 22.10 -32.17 12.10
CA ILE A 89 21.09 -32.89 11.33
C ILE A 89 20.29 -31.95 10.42
N THR A 90 19.87 -32.47 9.26
CA THR A 90 18.81 -31.88 8.45
C THR A 90 17.56 -32.75 8.52
N ILE A 91 16.42 -32.16 8.88
CA ILE A 91 15.12 -32.83 8.91
C ILE A 91 14.19 -32.09 7.95
N ASP A 92 13.78 -32.75 6.88
CA ASP A 92 12.75 -32.26 5.97
C ASP A 92 11.43 -32.94 6.31
N GLY A 93 10.44 -32.16 6.74
CA GLY A 93 9.14 -32.66 7.10
C GLY A 93 8.27 -33.08 5.93
N LYS A 94 8.60 -32.68 4.68
CA LYS A 94 7.72 -32.89 3.51
C LYS A 94 6.26 -32.43 3.72
N GLY A 95 6.04 -31.48 4.62
CA GLY A 95 4.71 -30.99 4.99
C GLY A 95 4.09 -31.67 6.21
N HIS A 96 4.75 -32.66 6.82
CA HIS A 96 4.29 -33.33 8.04
C HIS A 96 4.30 -32.44 9.27
N THR A 97 3.47 -32.85 10.22
CA THR A 97 3.17 -32.12 11.46
C THR A 97 3.88 -32.76 12.64
N LEU A 98 4.53 -31.92 13.45
CA LEU A 98 5.06 -32.26 14.75
C LEU A 98 4.26 -31.50 15.81
N ASP A 99 3.49 -32.23 16.62
CA ASP A 99 2.52 -31.68 17.56
C ASP A 99 2.95 -31.94 19.01
N GLY A 100 3.33 -30.87 19.73
CA GLY A 100 3.67 -30.95 21.15
C GLY A 100 2.46 -31.16 22.07
N ASN A 101 1.24 -31.22 21.51
CA ASN A 101 -0.02 -31.52 22.20
C ASN A 101 -0.31 -30.58 23.39
N TYR A 102 0.22 -29.35 23.38
CA TYR A 102 0.19 -28.40 24.50
C TYR A 102 0.78 -28.94 25.81
N LEU A 103 1.61 -29.98 25.75
CA LEU A 103 2.18 -30.66 26.91
C LEU A 103 3.71 -30.65 26.90
N ALA A 104 4.33 -30.72 25.71
CA ALA A 104 5.77 -30.82 25.57
C ALA A 104 6.37 -29.82 24.59
N ARG A 105 7.67 -29.54 24.77
CA ARG A 105 8.49 -28.95 23.71
C ARG A 105 8.67 -29.99 22.60
N ILE A 106 8.83 -29.57 21.35
CA ILE A 106 9.05 -30.50 20.22
C ILE A 106 10.53 -30.92 20.15
N PHE A 107 11.46 -29.96 20.02
CA PHE A 107 12.89 -30.24 19.94
C PHE A 107 13.72 -29.42 20.94
N ILE A 108 14.74 -30.08 21.50
CA ILE A 108 15.84 -29.42 22.22
C ILE A 108 17.16 -29.75 21.53
N ILE A 109 17.87 -28.71 21.08
CA ILE A 109 19.16 -28.85 20.42
C ILE A 109 20.24 -28.70 21.48
N LYS A 110 21.07 -29.73 21.63
CA LYS A 110 22.16 -29.75 22.61
C LYS A 110 23.26 -28.76 22.21
N GLU A 111 24.11 -28.43 23.17
CA GLU A 111 25.27 -27.58 22.94
C GLU A 111 26.14 -28.13 21.78
N ASP A 112 26.77 -27.22 21.03
CA ASP A 112 27.58 -27.50 19.83
C ASP A 112 26.87 -28.22 18.66
N CYS A 113 25.56 -28.44 18.77
CA CYS A 113 24.74 -29.00 17.70
C CYS A 113 23.96 -27.91 16.97
N THR A 114 23.73 -28.14 15.68
CA THR A 114 22.86 -27.31 14.84
C THR A 114 21.87 -28.18 14.09
N ALA A 115 20.64 -27.70 13.94
CA ALA A 115 19.62 -28.38 13.14
C ALA A 115 19.17 -27.51 11.97
N VAL A 116 18.91 -28.15 10.83
CA VAL A 116 18.18 -27.53 9.71
C VAL A 116 16.82 -28.21 9.61
N PHE A 117 15.75 -27.44 9.79
CA PHE A 117 14.37 -27.92 9.67
C PHE A 117 13.76 -27.37 8.39
N LYS A 118 13.18 -28.22 7.55
CA LYS A 118 12.58 -27.81 6.27
C LYS A 118 11.14 -28.30 6.19
N ASN A 119 10.21 -27.47 5.71
CA ASN A 119 8.85 -27.88 5.37
C ASN A 119 8.10 -28.64 6.50
N ILE A 120 8.24 -28.20 7.75
CA ILE A 120 7.58 -28.83 8.92
C ILE A 120 6.49 -27.91 9.49
N ASN A 121 5.38 -28.49 9.94
CA ASN A 121 4.41 -27.81 10.79
C ASN A 121 4.70 -28.12 12.27
N PHE A 122 5.27 -27.17 12.99
CA PHE A 122 5.46 -27.23 14.44
C PHE A 122 4.25 -26.63 15.15
N ILE A 123 3.45 -27.47 15.80
CA ILE A 123 2.21 -27.02 16.43
C ILE A 123 2.17 -27.35 17.92
N ASN A 124 1.52 -26.46 18.67
CA ASN A 124 1.13 -26.67 20.07
C ASN A 124 2.29 -27.07 20.99
N GLY A 125 3.53 -26.73 20.65
CA GLY A 125 4.68 -26.96 21.52
C GLY A 125 4.58 -26.10 22.77
N LYS A 126 4.90 -26.65 23.94
CA LYS A 126 4.81 -25.95 25.24
C LYS A 126 6.07 -26.16 26.07
N ALA A 127 6.66 -25.06 26.53
CA ALA A 127 7.82 -25.09 27.42
C ALA A 127 7.62 -24.25 28.69
N SER A 128 8.02 -24.78 29.84
CA SER A 128 8.10 -24.05 31.11
C SER A 128 9.24 -23.01 31.16
N THR A 129 10.10 -23.01 30.14
CA THR A 129 11.22 -22.09 29.99
C THR A 129 11.14 -21.38 28.65
N ASN A 130 12.01 -21.71 27.69
CA ASN A 130 12.16 -21.04 26.41
C ASN A 130 11.80 -21.97 25.25
N GLY A 131 11.42 -21.42 24.10
CA GLY A 131 11.23 -22.19 22.87
C GLY A 131 10.16 -23.26 23.01
N GLY A 132 8.88 -22.88 22.81
CA GLY A 132 7.77 -23.83 22.92
C GLY A 132 7.85 -24.96 21.89
N ALA A 133 8.25 -24.65 20.65
CA ALA A 133 8.55 -25.67 19.65
C ALA A 133 10.01 -26.11 19.73
N ILE A 134 10.94 -25.16 19.64
CA ILE A 134 12.37 -25.42 19.46
C ILE A 134 13.20 -24.57 20.42
N TYR A 135 14.06 -25.23 21.20
CA TYR A 135 15.07 -24.57 22.01
C TYR A 135 16.47 -24.94 21.53
N GLY A 136 17.27 -23.93 21.15
CA GLY A 136 18.66 -24.07 20.71
C GLY A 136 18.87 -23.51 19.30
N VAL A 137 20.06 -23.71 18.73
CA VAL A 137 20.48 -23.07 17.46
C VAL A 137 20.03 -23.90 16.26
N CYS A 138 19.15 -23.35 15.44
CA CYS A 138 18.69 -23.97 14.19
C CYS A 138 18.51 -22.97 13.04
N ASN A 139 18.36 -23.53 11.85
CA ASN A 139 17.85 -22.86 10.66
C ASN A 139 16.51 -23.51 10.27
N ALA A 140 15.40 -22.79 10.43
CA ALA A 140 14.10 -23.22 9.95
C ALA A 140 13.82 -22.63 8.56
N GLU A 141 13.41 -23.46 7.61
CA GLU A 141 13.14 -23.09 6.22
C GLU A 141 11.75 -23.59 5.82
N ASN A 142 10.90 -22.69 5.30
CA ASN A 142 9.54 -23.05 4.86
C ASN A 142 8.69 -23.74 5.94
N CYS A 143 8.94 -23.45 7.22
CA CYS A 143 8.24 -24.09 8.33
C CYS A 143 7.09 -23.23 8.83
N ASN A 144 6.09 -23.88 9.43
CA ASN A 144 4.98 -23.21 10.11
C ASN A 144 5.09 -23.47 11.62
N PHE A 145 4.97 -22.41 12.42
CA PHE A 145 4.97 -22.45 13.88
C PHE A 145 3.62 -21.92 14.38
N LEU A 146 2.74 -22.80 14.83
CA LEU A 146 1.38 -22.47 15.24
C LEU A 146 1.15 -22.78 16.72
N ASN A 147 0.58 -21.83 17.45
CA ASN A 147 0.12 -22.01 18.84
C ASN A 147 1.21 -22.49 19.82
N ASN A 148 2.48 -22.23 19.53
CA ASN A 148 3.56 -22.64 20.41
C ASN A 148 3.69 -21.65 21.57
N THR A 149 3.91 -22.17 22.77
CA THR A 149 3.90 -21.40 24.01
C THR A 149 5.16 -21.64 24.83
N ALA A 150 5.75 -20.56 25.34
CA ALA A 150 6.81 -20.62 26.33
C ALA A 150 6.49 -19.72 27.54
N VAL A 151 7.07 -20.00 28.70
CA VAL A 151 6.89 -19.13 29.88
C VAL A 151 7.83 -17.93 29.84
N LYS A 152 9.08 -18.13 29.42
CA LYS A 152 10.16 -17.13 29.47
C LYS A 152 10.39 -16.46 28.13
N ASP A 153 11.05 -17.08 27.16
CA ASP A 153 11.43 -16.37 25.92
C ASP A 153 11.25 -17.24 24.66
N GLY A 154 10.83 -16.61 23.56
CA GLY A 154 10.66 -17.26 22.26
C GLY A 154 9.54 -18.29 22.27
N GLY A 155 8.27 -17.85 22.15
CA GLY A 155 7.13 -18.74 22.28
C GLY A 155 7.15 -19.93 21.32
N ALA A 156 7.69 -19.74 20.11
CA ALA A 156 8.01 -20.83 19.20
C ALA A 156 9.49 -21.24 19.27
N ILE A 157 10.40 -20.29 19.04
CA ILE A 157 11.83 -20.59 18.85
C ILE A 157 12.73 -19.64 19.66
N HIS A 158 13.81 -20.16 20.23
CA HIS A 158 14.81 -19.38 20.96
C HIS A 158 16.22 -19.58 20.39
N LEU A 159 16.91 -18.48 20.03
CA LEU A 159 18.29 -18.41 19.50
C LEU A 159 18.51 -19.01 18.10
N SER A 160 17.64 -18.70 17.13
CA SER A 160 17.66 -19.36 15.81
C SER A 160 17.29 -18.47 14.64
N ASN A 161 17.51 -19.01 13.44
CA ASN A 161 17.19 -18.40 12.17
C ASN A 161 15.92 -18.99 11.56
N ALA A 162 15.13 -18.13 10.91
CA ALA A 162 13.94 -18.52 10.17
C ALA A 162 13.98 -17.89 8.77
N ASN A 163 13.73 -18.70 7.75
CA ASN A 163 13.63 -18.30 6.36
C ASN A 163 12.30 -18.79 5.79
N ASN A 164 11.52 -17.87 5.22
CA ASN A 164 10.23 -18.19 4.59
C ASN A 164 9.27 -18.95 5.52
N CYS A 165 9.29 -18.64 6.82
CA CYS A 165 8.49 -19.32 7.83
C CYS A 165 7.27 -18.48 8.23
N ASN A 166 6.23 -19.16 8.71
CA ASN A 166 5.04 -18.54 9.28
C ASN A 166 4.99 -18.78 10.80
N PHE A 167 4.75 -17.72 11.55
CA PHE A 167 4.58 -17.75 13.01
C PHE A 167 3.20 -17.19 13.36
N ILE A 168 2.30 -18.07 13.79
CA ILE A 168 0.89 -17.74 14.01
C ILE A 168 0.52 -18.08 15.45
N ASN A 169 -0.01 -17.10 16.17
CA ASN A 169 -0.57 -17.28 17.52
C ASN A 169 0.42 -17.91 18.52
N ASN A 170 1.73 -17.61 18.39
CA ASN A 170 2.71 -18.05 19.36
C ASN A 170 2.76 -17.08 20.54
N TYR A 171 2.92 -17.63 21.73
CA TYR A 171 2.67 -16.91 22.98
C TYR A 171 3.80 -17.07 23.99
N VAL A 172 4.09 -15.98 24.70
CA VAL A 172 4.93 -15.98 25.88
C VAL A 172 4.18 -15.38 27.08
N LEU A 173 4.16 -16.12 28.20
CA LEU A 173 3.43 -15.72 29.40
C LEU A 173 4.08 -14.53 30.12
N ASN A 174 5.38 -14.66 30.46
CA ASN A 174 6.09 -13.78 31.40
C ASN A 174 7.39 -13.16 30.87
N GLY A 175 7.78 -13.42 29.63
CA GLY A 175 8.93 -12.75 29.02
C GLY A 175 8.69 -12.33 27.57
N ARG A 176 9.61 -12.66 26.67
CA ARG A 176 9.88 -11.83 25.49
C ARG A 176 9.84 -12.62 24.19
N GLY A 177 9.44 -11.95 23.11
CA GLY A 177 9.44 -12.56 21.77
C GLY A 177 8.38 -13.64 21.65
N GLY A 178 7.13 -13.27 21.39
CA GLY A 178 6.01 -14.22 21.34
C GLY A 178 6.21 -15.34 20.33
N ALA A 179 6.94 -15.08 19.24
CA ALA A 179 7.37 -16.09 18.28
C ALA A 179 8.85 -16.45 18.47
N MET A 180 9.75 -15.47 18.33
CA MET A 180 11.19 -15.72 18.37
C MET A 180 11.92 -14.79 19.34
N TYR A 181 12.98 -15.32 19.95
CA TYR A 181 13.92 -14.56 20.78
C TYR A 181 15.34 -14.71 20.21
N LYS A 182 15.94 -13.60 19.79
CA LYS A 182 17.30 -13.48 19.22
C LYS A 182 17.59 -14.37 17.99
N GLY A 183 18.17 -13.78 16.96
CA GLY A 183 18.49 -14.46 15.70
C GLY A 183 17.95 -13.71 14.49
N TYR A 184 17.81 -14.41 13.36
CA TYR A 184 17.49 -13.77 12.07
C TYR A 184 16.17 -14.29 11.49
N ALA A 185 15.30 -13.38 11.05
CA ALA A 185 14.08 -13.71 10.33
C ALA A 185 14.13 -13.10 8.93
N THR A 186 14.03 -13.94 7.89
CA THR A 186 14.04 -13.49 6.49
C THR A 186 12.79 -13.99 5.78
N ASN A 187 12.08 -13.09 5.11
CA ASN A 187 10.86 -13.42 4.36
C ASN A 187 9.79 -14.14 5.20
N CYS A 188 9.74 -13.86 6.50
CA CYS A 188 8.81 -14.53 7.42
C CYS A 188 7.54 -13.71 7.67
N ILE A 189 6.48 -14.40 8.06
CA ILE A 189 5.20 -13.81 8.44
C ILE A 189 4.96 -14.07 9.93
N PHE A 190 4.65 -13.01 10.68
CA PHE A 190 4.33 -13.05 12.10
C PHE A 190 2.93 -12.48 12.31
N THR A 191 1.98 -13.35 12.68
CA THR A 191 0.58 -13.00 12.85
C THR A 191 0.08 -13.41 14.24
N ASP A 192 -0.61 -12.50 14.93
CA ASP A 192 -1.28 -12.77 16.21
C ASP A 192 -0.35 -13.29 17.32
N ASN A 193 0.96 -13.04 17.26
CA ASN A 193 1.87 -13.46 18.32
C ASN A 193 1.82 -12.48 19.49
N SER A 194 2.03 -12.98 20.70
CA SER A 194 2.01 -12.13 21.89
C SER A 194 3.04 -12.48 22.97
N ALA A 195 3.54 -11.46 23.64
CA ALA A 195 4.49 -11.56 24.76
C ALA A 195 4.34 -10.37 25.73
N VAL A 196 5.16 -10.35 26.79
CA VAL A 196 5.27 -9.15 27.65
C VAL A 196 5.94 -8.01 26.88
N THR A 197 7.07 -8.29 26.23
CA THR A 197 7.77 -7.35 25.34
C THR A 197 8.14 -8.02 24.02
N GLY A 198 8.07 -7.29 22.91
CA GLY A 198 8.32 -7.85 21.59
C GLY A 198 7.26 -8.88 21.23
N GLY A 199 6.04 -8.43 20.90
CA GLY A 199 4.89 -9.33 20.74
C GLY A 199 5.14 -10.48 19.77
N ALA A 200 5.93 -10.27 18.72
CA ALA A 200 6.48 -11.35 17.90
C ALA A 200 7.97 -11.64 18.18
N LEU A 201 8.80 -10.59 18.20
CA LEU A 201 10.26 -10.71 18.19
C LEU A 201 10.93 -9.90 19.29
N PHE A 202 11.99 -10.44 19.87
CA PHE A 202 12.87 -9.74 20.81
C PHE A 202 14.34 -9.86 20.38
N GLU A 203 14.95 -8.71 20.07
CA GLU A 203 16.35 -8.56 19.65
C GLU A 203 16.73 -9.37 18.38
N ASN A 204 15.76 -9.60 17.51
CA ASN A 204 15.99 -10.24 16.21
C ASN A 204 16.35 -9.23 15.10
N SER A 205 17.06 -9.71 14.08
CA SER A 205 17.20 -9.01 12.80
C SER A 205 16.17 -9.54 11.80
N ALA A 206 15.22 -8.71 11.39
CA ALA A 206 14.14 -9.04 10.46
C ALA A 206 14.35 -8.38 9.09
N THR A 207 14.33 -9.18 8.02
CA THR A 207 14.46 -8.70 6.64
C THR A 207 13.28 -9.19 5.80
N LYS A 208 12.63 -8.27 5.08
CA LYS A 208 11.46 -8.58 4.22
C LYS A 208 10.33 -9.33 4.94
N CYS A 209 10.17 -9.09 6.24
CA CYS A 209 9.16 -9.77 7.05
C CYS A 209 7.86 -8.96 7.12
N LYS A 210 6.76 -9.67 7.41
CA LYS A 210 5.44 -9.07 7.65
C LYS A 210 5.00 -9.34 9.09
N PHE A 211 4.59 -8.29 9.80
CA PHE A 211 4.09 -8.34 11.17
C PHE A 211 2.66 -7.82 11.20
N THR A 212 1.71 -8.70 11.52
CA THR A 212 0.28 -8.38 11.54
C THR A 212 -0.31 -8.70 12.91
N ASN A 213 -0.98 -7.72 13.52
CA ASN A 213 -1.78 -7.93 14.74
C ASN A 213 -1.02 -8.59 15.91
N ASN A 214 0.30 -8.37 16.00
CA ASN A 214 1.06 -8.85 17.15
C ASN A 214 0.86 -7.91 18.34
N PHE A 215 0.91 -8.48 19.55
CA PHE A 215 0.55 -7.76 20.78
C PHE A 215 1.61 -7.90 21.88
N ALA A 216 2.04 -6.76 22.45
CA ALA A 216 2.88 -6.73 23.64
C ALA A 216 2.12 -6.16 24.86
N LYS A 217 2.20 -6.85 26.00
CA LYS A 217 1.63 -6.34 27.28
C LYS A 217 2.34 -5.08 27.76
N GLU A 218 3.56 -4.82 27.32
CA GLU A 218 4.32 -3.61 27.64
C GLU A 218 4.80 -2.87 26.39
N ASN A 219 5.89 -3.29 25.76
CA ASN A 219 6.58 -2.50 24.75
C ASN A 219 6.89 -3.32 23.48
N GLY A 220 6.85 -2.67 22.32
CA GLY A 220 7.22 -3.29 21.04
C GLY A 220 6.19 -4.32 20.59
N GLY A 221 5.03 -3.87 20.11
CA GLY A 221 3.91 -4.77 19.79
C GLY A 221 4.25 -5.86 18.78
N ALA A 222 5.19 -5.60 17.86
CA ALA A 222 5.79 -6.63 17.01
C ALA A 222 7.24 -6.94 17.42
N LEU A 223 8.09 -5.91 17.49
CA LEU A 223 9.54 -6.06 17.66
C LEU A 223 10.04 -5.17 18.80
N TYR A 224 10.78 -5.78 19.72
CA TYR A 224 11.57 -5.07 20.72
C TYR A 224 13.06 -5.21 20.37
N GLY A 225 13.79 -4.09 20.25
CA GLY A 225 15.19 -4.07 19.86
C GLY A 225 15.43 -4.51 18.41
N GLY A 226 16.67 -4.82 18.08
CA GLY A 226 17.05 -5.41 16.80
C GLY A 226 16.96 -4.47 15.57
N PHE A 227 16.95 -5.09 14.39
CA PHE A 227 17.01 -4.41 13.10
C PHE A 227 15.87 -4.88 12.19
N ALA A 228 15.14 -3.96 11.58
CA ALA A 228 14.09 -4.26 10.60
C ALA A 228 14.46 -3.64 9.25
N VAL A 229 14.56 -4.44 8.20
CA VAL A 229 14.88 -4.00 6.85
C VAL A 229 13.79 -4.45 5.89
N GLN A 230 13.21 -3.50 5.15
CA GLN A 230 12.13 -3.78 4.18
C GLN A 230 10.93 -4.54 4.77
N CYS A 231 10.65 -4.34 6.06
CA CYS A 231 9.56 -5.02 6.76
C CYS A 231 8.25 -4.23 6.70
N ASN A 232 7.13 -4.92 6.87
CA ASN A 232 5.81 -4.32 6.96
C ASN A 232 5.18 -4.60 8.33
N PHE A 233 4.91 -3.56 9.10
CA PHE A 233 4.25 -3.60 10.39
C PHE A 233 2.82 -3.05 10.24
N ASN A 234 1.84 -3.93 10.38
CA ASN A 234 0.42 -3.58 10.29
C ASN A 234 -0.36 -4.01 11.54
N LYS A 235 -1.13 -3.08 12.13
CA LYS A 235 -2.05 -3.38 13.25
C LYS A 235 -1.39 -3.98 14.50
N ASN A 236 -0.09 -3.82 14.67
CA ASN A 236 0.56 -4.29 15.89
C ASN A 236 0.26 -3.34 17.04
N SER A 237 0.19 -3.86 18.27
CA SER A 237 -0.18 -3.06 19.42
C SER A 237 0.63 -3.33 20.70
N ALA A 238 0.83 -2.28 21.49
CA ALA A 238 1.53 -2.35 22.78
C ALA A 238 0.79 -1.54 23.85
N LYS A 239 0.70 -2.05 25.09
CA LYS A 239 0.05 -1.28 26.17
C LYS A 239 0.83 -0.07 26.66
N ASN A 240 2.15 -0.03 26.46
CA ASN A 240 2.96 1.12 26.86
C ASN A 240 3.46 1.89 25.62
N ASN A 241 4.51 1.41 24.95
CA ASN A 241 5.17 2.19 23.90
C ASN A 241 5.61 1.33 22.70
N GLY A 242 5.77 1.96 21.54
CA GLY A 242 6.27 1.29 20.34
C GLY A 242 5.27 0.27 19.84
N GLY A 243 4.13 0.73 19.32
CA GLY A 243 3.01 -0.15 18.95
C GLY A 243 3.42 -1.21 17.93
N ALA A 244 4.36 -0.90 17.04
CA ALA A 244 5.08 -1.92 16.27
C ALA A 244 6.49 -2.19 16.79
N LEU A 245 7.32 -1.14 16.91
CA LEU A 245 8.75 -1.30 17.18
C LEU A 245 9.21 -0.44 18.36
N TYR A 246 9.98 -1.04 19.27
CA TYR A 246 10.56 -0.35 20.43
C TYR A 246 12.08 -0.51 20.48
N LYS A 247 12.84 0.59 20.58
CA LYS A 247 14.32 0.66 20.68
C LYS A 247 15.08 -0.12 19.58
N GLY A 248 14.47 -0.36 18.43
CA GLY A 248 15.11 -1.00 17.27
C GLY A 248 15.49 0.02 16.18
N SER A 249 16.19 -0.47 15.15
CA SER A 249 16.45 0.29 13.93
C SER A 249 15.57 -0.20 12.78
N ALA A 250 15.01 0.71 11.99
CA ALA A 250 14.17 0.39 10.84
C ALA A 250 14.70 1.06 9.58
N HIS A 251 14.83 0.30 8.48
CA HIS A 251 15.28 0.79 7.19
C HIS A 251 14.33 0.35 6.07
N TYR A 252 13.77 1.29 5.31
CA TYR A 252 12.76 1.03 4.27
C TYR A 252 11.52 0.23 4.76
N CYS A 253 11.13 0.41 6.01
CA CYS A 253 9.97 -0.29 6.58
C CYS A 253 8.67 0.50 6.40
N ASN A 254 7.54 -0.20 6.41
CA ASN A 254 6.21 0.39 6.44
C ASN A 254 5.57 0.16 7.83
N PHE A 255 5.01 1.21 8.41
CA PHE A 255 4.29 1.20 9.67
C PHE A 255 2.88 1.74 9.43
N SER A 256 1.90 0.85 9.47
CA SER A 256 0.51 1.19 9.22
C SER A 256 -0.42 0.71 10.32
N ASP A 257 -1.31 1.59 10.77
CA ASP A 257 -2.40 1.26 11.69
C ASP A 257 -1.91 0.63 13.02
N ASN A 258 -0.67 0.89 13.45
CA ASN A 258 -0.13 0.36 14.69
C ASN A 258 -0.52 1.26 15.88
N TYR A 259 -0.67 0.67 17.06
CA TYR A 259 -1.23 1.34 18.22
C TYR A 259 -0.37 1.16 19.48
N ALA A 260 -0.06 2.25 20.17
CA ALA A 260 0.47 2.21 21.54
C ALA A 260 -0.39 3.08 22.44
N VAL A 261 -0.65 2.69 23.68
CA VAL A 261 -1.45 3.55 24.58
C VAL A 261 -0.72 4.87 24.86
N ASN A 262 0.57 4.82 25.20
CA ASN A 262 1.31 6.01 25.62
C ASN A 262 2.05 6.69 24.45
N HIS A 263 3.06 6.04 23.88
CA HIS A 263 3.95 6.72 22.94
C HIS A 263 4.38 5.85 21.75
N GLY A 264 4.54 6.48 20.58
CA GLY A 264 5.16 5.82 19.43
C GLY A 264 4.29 4.71 18.87
N GLY A 265 3.13 5.02 18.30
CA GLY A 265 2.22 4.01 17.72
C GLY A 265 2.92 3.16 16.67
N GLY A 266 3.73 3.77 15.80
CA GLY A 266 4.66 3.04 14.92
C GLY A 266 5.94 2.64 15.66
N MET A 267 6.73 3.63 16.07
CA MET A 267 8.07 3.41 16.67
C MET A 267 8.27 4.19 17.97
N TYR A 268 8.96 3.60 18.94
CA TYR A 268 9.46 4.31 20.11
C TYR A 268 10.96 4.07 20.30
N GLY A 269 11.75 5.13 20.43
CA GLY A 269 13.21 5.01 20.53
C GLY A 269 13.86 4.51 19.23
N GLY A 270 15.19 4.44 19.21
CA GLY A 270 15.94 3.93 18.06
C GLY A 270 15.91 4.86 16.83
N ALA A 271 16.14 4.29 15.65
CA ALA A 271 16.31 5.03 14.40
C ALA A 271 15.40 4.48 13.28
N GLY A 272 14.76 5.37 12.52
CA GLY A 272 13.95 5.04 11.36
C GLY A 272 14.47 5.75 10.11
N GLU A 273 15.00 5.00 9.15
CA GLU A 273 15.49 5.54 7.89
C GLU A 273 14.61 5.14 6.72
N TYR A 274 14.15 6.14 5.96
CA TYR A 274 13.34 5.96 4.76
C TYR A 274 12.09 5.08 4.99
N CYS A 275 11.57 5.12 6.21
CA CYS A 275 10.35 4.42 6.59
C CYS A 275 9.11 5.21 6.19
N PHE A 276 8.01 4.50 5.99
CA PHE A 276 6.71 5.07 5.70
C PHE A 276 5.76 4.81 6.86
N PHE A 277 5.12 5.86 7.36
CA PHE A 277 4.18 5.83 8.46
C PHE A 277 2.81 6.30 7.99
N LYS A 278 1.77 5.56 8.39
CA LYS A 278 0.39 5.86 8.05
C LYS A 278 -0.55 5.40 9.16
N ASN A 279 -1.45 6.28 9.61
CA ASN A 279 -2.54 5.94 10.54
C ASN A 279 -2.08 5.29 11.85
N ASN A 280 -0.84 5.46 12.28
CA ASN A 280 -0.43 4.96 13.58
C ASN A 280 -1.06 5.83 14.67
N ALA A 281 -1.29 5.26 15.86
CA ALA A 281 -1.98 5.94 16.93
C ALA A 281 -1.29 5.74 18.28
N ALA A 282 -1.14 6.84 19.03
CA ALA A 282 -0.73 6.84 20.42
C ALA A 282 -1.13 8.15 21.10
N LYS A 283 -1.09 8.22 22.44
CA LYS A 283 -1.31 9.48 23.17
C LYS A 283 -0.29 10.55 22.79
N SER A 284 0.96 10.20 22.47
CA SER A 284 1.93 11.14 21.89
C SER A 284 2.89 10.47 20.91
N GLY A 285 3.30 11.20 19.87
CA GLY A 285 4.17 10.65 18.83
C GLY A 285 3.54 9.46 18.10
N HIS A 286 2.38 9.70 17.49
CA HIS A 286 1.59 8.70 16.75
C HIS A 286 2.45 7.80 15.86
N ASP A 287 3.24 8.40 14.96
CA ASP A 287 4.14 7.66 14.07
C ASP A 287 5.41 7.21 14.78
N ALA A 288 6.11 8.15 15.42
CA ALA A 288 7.30 7.86 16.20
C ALA A 288 7.46 8.79 17.41
N TYR A 289 8.09 8.29 18.47
CA TYR A 289 8.41 9.07 19.67
C TYR A 289 9.82 8.75 20.18
N ARG A 290 10.62 9.79 20.46
CA ARG A 290 12.05 9.66 20.84
C ARG A 290 12.89 8.83 19.84
N SER A 291 12.46 8.75 18.59
CA SER A 291 13.18 8.07 17.52
C SER A 291 13.85 9.09 16.59
N SER A 292 15.06 8.80 16.11
CA SER A 292 15.70 9.59 15.07
C SER A 292 15.17 9.18 13.71
N LEU A 293 14.53 10.10 12.98
CA LEU A 293 13.93 9.82 11.67
C LEU A 293 14.69 10.48 10.52
N LYS A 294 15.12 9.68 9.55
CA LYS A 294 15.66 10.14 8.27
C LYS A 294 14.61 10.00 7.18
N LYS A 295 13.97 11.12 6.84
CA LYS A 295 12.89 11.19 5.86
C LYS A 295 13.41 11.02 4.43
N THR A 296 12.51 10.73 3.49
CA THR A 296 12.87 10.65 2.08
C THR A 296 12.79 12.04 1.42
N LYS A 297 13.84 12.46 0.69
CA LYS A 297 13.81 13.74 -0.05
C LYS A 297 12.80 13.68 -1.20
N THR A 298 12.17 14.82 -1.51
CA THR A 298 11.20 14.96 -2.61
C THR A 298 11.62 16.04 -3.61
N THR A 299 11.11 15.92 -4.84
CA THR A 299 11.32 16.87 -5.93
C THR A 299 9.98 17.19 -6.59
N ILE A 300 9.74 18.48 -6.83
CA ILE A 300 8.60 18.97 -7.60
C ILE A 300 9.00 19.24 -9.05
N TYR A 301 8.22 18.70 -9.98
CA TYR A 301 8.29 18.97 -11.40
C TYR A 301 7.07 19.79 -11.84
N ILE A 302 7.28 20.83 -12.64
CA ILE A 302 6.20 21.66 -13.19
C ILE A 302 6.31 21.64 -14.71
N LYS A 303 5.23 21.22 -15.39
CA LYS A 303 5.15 21.19 -16.86
C LYS A 303 3.90 21.92 -17.34
N PRO A 304 3.96 22.70 -18.43
CA PRO A 304 5.18 23.08 -19.16
C PRO A 304 6.06 24.03 -18.31
N THR A 305 7.33 24.19 -18.69
CA THR A 305 8.29 25.02 -17.93
C THR A 305 8.36 26.48 -18.42
N THR A 306 7.99 26.74 -19.69
CA THR A 306 8.18 28.06 -20.33
C THR A 306 6.90 28.63 -20.93
N THR A 307 6.13 27.84 -21.67
CA THR A 307 4.93 28.30 -22.39
C THR A 307 3.78 27.32 -22.22
N ALA A 308 2.60 27.84 -21.91
CA ALA A 308 1.33 27.12 -22.02
C ALA A 308 0.37 27.92 -22.91
N HIS A 309 -0.53 27.25 -23.61
CA HIS A 309 -1.59 27.92 -24.37
C HIS A 309 -2.87 27.97 -23.55
N TYR A 310 -3.70 28.97 -23.79
CA TYR A 310 -5.02 29.04 -23.18
C TYR A 310 -5.83 27.75 -23.44
N GLY A 311 -6.31 27.13 -22.37
CA GLY A 311 -6.98 25.83 -22.42
C GLY A 311 -6.08 24.62 -22.12
N ASP A 312 -4.77 24.81 -22.01
CA ASP A 312 -3.84 23.81 -21.50
C ASP A 312 -3.88 23.73 -19.97
N TYR A 313 -3.26 22.69 -19.42
CA TYR A 313 -3.02 22.55 -17.99
C TYR A 313 -1.55 22.80 -17.66
N VAL A 314 -1.31 23.46 -16.52
CA VAL A 314 -0.02 23.37 -15.83
C VAL A 314 -0.11 22.18 -14.87
N VAL A 315 0.71 21.17 -15.11
CA VAL A 315 0.78 19.93 -14.34
C VAL A 315 1.96 20.01 -13.39
N ILE A 316 1.68 19.84 -12.10
CA ILE A 316 2.65 19.76 -11.02
C ILE A 316 2.72 18.30 -10.60
N THR A 317 3.93 17.72 -10.55
CA THR A 317 4.15 16.33 -10.13
C THR A 317 5.13 16.30 -8.96
N LEU A 318 4.78 15.61 -7.88
CA LEU A 318 5.68 15.36 -6.75
C LEU A 318 6.22 13.93 -6.82
N LYS A 319 7.55 13.80 -6.71
CA LYS A 319 8.23 12.51 -6.67
C LYS A 319 9.26 12.47 -5.55
N ASN A 320 9.62 11.27 -5.11
CA ASN A 320 10.74 11.06 -4.21
C ASN A 320 12.07 10.90 -4.97
N ILE A 321 13.20 10.79 -4.25
CA ILE A 321 14.54 10.56 -4.82
C ILE A 321 14.68 9.29 -5.67
N LYS A 322 13.80 8.30 -5.48
CA LYS A 322 13.74 7.08 -6.30
C LYS A 322 12.84 7.25 -7.53
N ASN A 323 12.46 8.48 -7.88
CA ASN A 323 11.57 8.83 -8.99
C ASN A 323 10.15 8.21 -8.88
N LYS A 324 9.77 7.70 -7.69
CA LYS A 324 8.41 7.21 -7.39
C LYS A 324 7.51 8.38 -7.05
N VAL A 325 6.28 8.35 -7.57
CA VAL A 325 5.28 9.41 -7.33
C VAL A 325 4.84 9.44 -5.86
N VAL A 326 4.59 10.64 -5.35
CA VAL A 326 4.07 10.85 -3.98
C VAL A 326 2.62 11.31 -4.08
N SER A 327 1.69 10.38 -3.83
CA SER A 327 0.24 10.56 -3.91
C SER A 327 -0.40 10.82 -2.54
N GLY A 328 -1.58 11.45 -2.52
CA GLY A 328 -2.37 11.64 -1.30
C GLY A 328 -1.86 12.74 -0.38
N VAL A 329 -0.86 13.53 -0.81
CA VAL A 329 -0.26 14.59 0.02
C VAL A 329 -0.67 15.98 -0.45
N LYS A 330 -0.72 16.93 0.50
CA LYS A 330 -1.07 18.33 0.22
C LYS A 330 0.12 19.08 -0.40
N VAL A 331 -0.11 19.72 -1.54
CA VAL A 331 0.87 20.60 -2.21
C VAL A 331 0.23 21.96 -2.45
N SER A 332 0.94 23.02 -2.09
CA SER A 332 0.49 24.41 -2.23
C SER A 332 1.07 25.05 -3.49
N VAL A 333 0.23 25.79 -4.20
CA VAL A 333 0.56 26.49 -5.43
C VAL A 333 0.42 27.99 -5.20
N PHE A 334 1.41 28.75 -5.65
CA PHE A 334 1.47 30.21 -5.63
C PHE A 334 1.64 30.73 -7.05
N ILE A 335 0.91 31.79 -7.38
CA ILE A 335 0.98 32.49 -8.67
C ILE A 335 1.34 33.93 -8.40
N ASN A 336 2.44 34.40 -8.99
CA ASN A 336 2.99 35.75 -8.77
C ASN A 336 3.13 36.08 -7.28
N GLY A 337 3.58 35.12 -6.48
CA GLY A 337 3.75 35.28 -5.03
C GLY A 337 2.48 35.03 -4.19
N LYS A 338 1.27 35.19 -4.74
CA LYS A 338 0.01 34.97 -4.02
C LYS A 338 -0.39 33.49 -4.00
N LYS A 339 -0.84 32.98 -2.85
CA LYS A 339 -1.37 31.60 -2.75
C LYS A 339 -2.59 31.45 -3.65
N TYR A 340 -2.53 30.47 -4.56
CA TYR A 340 -3.62 30.14 -5.49
C TYR A 340 -4.49 29.02 -4.94
N ALA A 341 -3.88 27.92 -4.51
CA ALA A 341 -4.60 26.76 -3.96
C ALA A 341 -3.67 25.86 -3.15
N THR A 342 -4.26 25.05 -2.27
CA THR A 342 -3.63 23.84 -1.74
C THR A 342 -4.45 22.65 -2.23
N LYS A 343 -3.82 21.69 -2.91
CA LYS A 343 -4.50 20.52 -3.49
C LYS A 343 -3.80 19.24 -3.06
N ILE A 344 -4.53 18.13 -3.07
CA ILE A 344 -4.00 16.80 -2.80
C ILE A 344 -3.50 16.18 -4.11
N THR A 345 -2.31 15.57 -4.10
CA THR A 345 -1.79 14.85 -5.26
C THR A 345 -2.62 13.59 -5.53
N ASN A 346 -2.98 13.37 -6.79
CA ASN A 346 -3.73 12.16 -7.19
C ASN A 346 -2.83 10.90 -7.17
N LYS A 347 -3.37 9.75 -7.60
CA LYS A 347 -2.62 8.48 -7.71
C LYS A 347 -1.35 8.53 -8.56
N TYR A 348 -1.21 9.55 -9.41
CA TYR A 348 -0.02 9.79 -10.24
C TYR A 348 0.95 10.81 -9.62
N GLY A 349 0.72 11.24 -8.37
CA GLY A 349 1.48 12.29 -7.71
C GLY A 349 1.24 13.68 -8.29
N GLN A 350 0.12 13.90 -8.99
CA GLN A 350 -0.10 15.09 -9.80
C GLN A 350 -1.20 16.00 -9.28
N ILE A 351 -1.03 17.29 -9.56
CA ILE A 351 -2.03 18.36 -9.47
C ILE A 351 -2.08 19.10 -10.80
N LYS A 352 -3.29 19.45 -11.26
CA LYS A 352 -3.51 20.21 -12.50
C LYS A 352 -4.09 21.59 -12.20
N ILE A 353 -3.55 22.60 -12.87
CA ILE A 353 -4.05 23.99 -12.87
C ILE A 353 -4.53 24.28 -14.28
N ASP A 354 -5.82 24.62 -14.39
CA ASP A 354 -6.44 24.94 -15.67
C ASP A 354 -6.17 26.41 -16.03
N THR A 355 -5.53 26.64 -17.18
CA THR A 355 -5.23 28.01 -17.64
C THR A 355 -6.47 28.80 -18.05
N ARG A 356 -7.67 28.20 -18.07
CA ARG A 356 -8.93 28.92 -18.27
C ARG A 356 -9.42 29.65 -17.02
N ASN A 357 -8.93 29.26 -15.84
CA ASN A 357 -9.47 29.73 -14.57
C ASN A 357 -8.71 30.97 -14.08
N GLY A 358 -9.11 32.14 -14.59
CA GLY A 358 -8.62 33.45 -14.12
C GLY A 358 -7.27 33.89 -14.71
N PHE A 359 -6.65 33.10 -15.60
CA PHE A 359 -5.44 33.52 -16.30
C PHE A 359 -5.78 34.34 -17.54
N VAL A 360 -5.10 35.47 -17.68
CA VAL A 360 -5.01 36.26 -18.92
C VAL A 360 -3.71 35.96 -19.66
N ILE A 361 -3.64 36.30 -20.95
CA ILE A 361 -2.47 36.12 -21.81
C ILE A 361 -1.33 37.03 -21.34
N LYS A 362 -0.42 36.49 -20.51
CA LYS A 362 0.78 37.15 -20.01
C LYS A 362 1.73 36.14 -19.34
N LYS A 363 2.86 36.62 -18.82
CA LYS A 363 3.82 35.84 -18.03
C LYS A 363 3.38 35.73 -16.56
N TYR A 364 3.54 34.54 -15.98
CA TYR A 364 3.29 34.23 -14.58
C TYR A 364 4.48 33.51 -13.95
N THR A 365 4.76 33.83 -12.70
CA THR A 365 5.67 33.04 -11.86
C THR A 365 4.84 32.04 -11.07
N ILE A 366 4.99 30.75 -11.37
CA ILE A 366 4.31 29.67 -10.65
C ILE A 366 5.32 29.01 -9.72
N LYS A 367 5.04 29.07 -8.42
CA LYS A 367 5.79 28.36 -7.39
C LYS A 367 4.91 27.27 -6.79
N SER A 368 5.43 26.06 -6.72
CA SER A 368 4.79 24.95 -6.00
C SER A 368 5.64 24.57 -4.80
N LYS A 369 5.00 24.32 -3.67
CA LYS A 369 5.62 23.92 -2.40
C LYS A 369 4.92 22.69 -1.84
N PHE A 370 5.69 21.66 -1.55
CA PHE A 370 5.31 20.57 -0.66
C PHE A 370 5.93 20.88 0.71
N ALA A 371 5.08 21.01 1.74
CA ALA A 371 5.55 21.08 3.11
C ALA A 371 6.00 19.68 3.54
N GLU A 372 6.98 19.59 4.45
CA GLU A 372 7.38 18.29 4.98
C GLU A 372 6.22 17.58 5.70
N ASP A 373 6.29 16.27 5.77
CA ASP A 373 5.43 15.42 6.59
C ASP A 373 6.28 14.41 7.38
N SER A 374 5.65 13.38 7.97
CA SER A 374 6.37 12.33 8.72
C SER A 374 7.29 11.47 7.83
N ASN A 375 7.04 11.42 6.53
CA ASN A 375 7.69 10.51 5.58
C ASN A 375 8.70 11.22 4.66
N TYR A 376 8.45 12.50 4.38
CA TYR A 376 9.10 13.23 3.31
C TYR A 376 9.59 14.61 3.75
N TYR A 377 10.79 14.98 3.30
CA TYR A 377 11.27 16.36 3.43
C TYR A 377 10.52 17.30 2.48
N ALA A 378 10.42 18.57 2.91
CA ALA A 378 9.83 19.64 2.12
C ALA A 378 10.59 19.84 0.80
N SER A 379 9.86 20.26 -0.24
CA SER A 379 10.47 20.63 -1.52
C SER A 379 9.69 21.76 -2.19
N SER A 380 10.37 22.51 -3.06
CA SER A 380 9.73 23.56 -3.84
C SER A 380 10.32 23.72 -5.22
N LYS A 381 9.51 24.18 -6.16
CA LYS A 381 9.96 24.54 -7.51
C LYS A 381 9.25 25.81 -7.96
N THR A 382 10.01 26.71 -8.57
CA THR A 382 9.48 27.92 -9.21
C THR A 382 9.79 27.86 -10.71
N VAL A 383 8.81 28.19 -11.54
CA VAL A 383 8.96 28.34 -12.99
C VAL A 383 8.27 29.63 -13.46
N LYS A 384 8.77 30.23 -14.54
CA LYS A 384 8.11 31.37 -15.20
C LYS A 384 7.45 30.87 -16.48
N ILE A 385 6.11 30.84 -16.50
CA ILE A 385 5.33 30.36 -17.65
C ILE A 385 4.63 31.55 -18.32
N THR A 386 4.76 31.63 -19.64
CA THR A 386 3.98 32.57 -20.47
C THR A 386 2.74 31.88 -20.99
N ILE A 387 1.56 32.42 -20.67
CA ILE A 387 0.29 31.97 -21.24
C ILE A 387 0.09 32.66 -22.58
N LYS A 388 0.05 31.90 -23.67
CA LYS A 388 -0.18 32.38 -25.04
C LYS A 388 -1.60 32.06 -25.52
N LYS A 389 -2.06 32.78 -26.55
CA LYS A 389 -3.32 32.47 -27.24
C LYS A 389 -3.27 31.06 -27.85
N SER A 390 -4.38 30.34 -27.79
CA SER A 390 -4.50 29.01 -28.38
C SER A 390 -5.02 29.08 -29.80
N THR A 391 -4.50 28.26 -30.71
CA THR A 391 -5.01 28.19 -32.08
C THR A 391 -6.16 27.18 -32.14
N PRO A 392 -7.42 27.60 -32.41
CA PRO A 392 -8.55 26.69 -32.53
C PRO A 392 -8.49 25.91 -33.85
N LYS A 393 -9.37 24.92 -34.00
CA LYS A 393 -9.50 24.08 -35.20
C LYS A 393 -10.75 24.49 -35.97
N ILE A 394 -10.56 24.92 -37.22
CA ILE A 394 -11.64 25.16 -38.18
C ILE A 394 -11.70 24.00 -39.19
N THR A 395 -12.90 23.50 -39.45
CA THR A 395 -13.17 22.45 -40.44
C THR A 395 -14.14 22.99 -41.46
N ALA A 396 -13.69 23.08 -42.72
CA ALA A 396 -14.45 23.52 -43.87
C ALA A 396 -14.17 22.52 -45.00
N ASN A 397 -15.17 21.71 -45.35
CA ASN A 397 -15.05 20.65 -46.34
C ASN A 397 -15.59 21.12 -47.67
N SER A 398 -14.98 20.66 -48.78
CA SER A 398 -15.49 20.96 -50.11
C SER A 398 -16.95 20.51 -50.26
N LYS A 399 -17.75 21.27 -51.01
CA LYS A 399 -19.18 21.00 -51.17
C LYS A 399 -19.65 21.30 -52.59
N THR A 400 -20.50 20.41 -53.11
CA THR A 400 -21.12 20.55 -54.43
C THR A 400 -22.58 20.99 -54.28
N PHE A 401 -23.01 21.91 -55.13
CA PHE A 401 -24.39 22.38 -55.23
C PHE A 401 -24.88 22.31 -56.68
N LYS A 402 -26.17 22.10 -56.87
CA LYS A 402 -26.81 22.25 -58.18
C LYS A 402 -26.91 23.75 -58.54
N LYS A 403 -26.76 24.10 -59.83
CA LYS A 403 -26.95 25.48 -60.34
C LYS A 403 -28.32 26.02 -59.93
N SER A 404 -29.36 25.20 -60.05
CA SER A 404 -30.76 25.53 -59.72
C SER A 404 -31.01 25.86 -58.24
N THR A 405 -30.10 25.52 -57.32
CA THR A 405 -30.24 25.86 -55.91
C THR A 405 -30.08 27.37 -55.68
N LYS A 406 -31.19 28.08 -55.43
CA LYS A 406 -31.24 29.54 -55.18
C LYS A 406 -30.41 29.95 -53.95
N ILE A 407 -30.47 29.18 -52.87
CA ILE A 407 -29.72 29.44 -51.63
C ILE A 407 -28.85 28.23 -51.29
N LYS A 408 -27.54 28.35 -51.52
CA LYS A 408 -26.57 27.29 -51.27
C LYS A 408 -26.10 27.36 -49.81
N LYS A 409 -26.59 26.42 -48.97
CA LYS A 409 -26.23 26.33 -47.54
C LYS A 409 -24.87 25.66 -47.35
N TYR A 410 -23.84 26.43 -47.02
CA TYR A 410 -22.49 25.94 -46.74
C TYR A 410 -22.22 25.97 -45.24
N SER A 411 -21.80 24.86 -44.64
CA SER A 411 -21.61 24.77 -43.18
C SER A 411 -20.16 24.45 -42.85
N ILE A 412 -19.64 25.11 -41.83
CA ILE A 412 -18.30 24.89 -41.28
C ILE A 412 -18.39 24.63 -39.79
N THR A 413 -17.37 24.01 -39.21
CA THR A 413 -17.27 23.78 -37.77
C THR A 413 -16.06 24.51 -37.18
N LEU A 414 -16.25 25.17 -36.03
CA LEU A 414 -15.17 25.74 -35.21
C LEU A 414 -15.15 25.09 -33.82
N LYS A 415 -14.01 24.52 -33.46
CA LYS A 415 -13.76 23.90 -32.14
C LYS A 415 -12.43 24.38 -31.58
N THR A 416 -12.22 24.26 -30.27
CA THR A 416 -10.90 24.49 -29.67
C THR A 416 -9.90 23.42 -30.13
N LYS A 417 -8.60 23.60 -29.85
CA LYS A 417 -7.57 22.58 -30.10
C LYS A 417 -7.92 21.23 -29.48
N GLN A 418 -8.55 21.24 -28.30
CA GLN A 418 -9.00 20.05 -27.57
C GLN A 418 -10.39 19.54 -28.02
N GLY A 419 -10.94 20.05 -29.13
CA GLY A 419 -12.21 19.58 -29.68
C GLY A 419 -13.47 20.13 -29.00
N LYS A 420 -13.35 21.05 -28.03
CA LYS A 420 -14.52 21.66 -27.37
C LYS A 420 -15.23 22.64 -28.30
N ILE A 421 -16.54 22.75 -28.16
CA ILE A 421 -17.40 23.61 -29.00
C ILE A 421 -17.10 25.09 -28.76
N MET A 422 -17.00 25.87 -29.84
CA MET A 422 -16.90 27.34 -29.77
C MET A 422 -18.18 27.99 -30.29
N LYS A 423 -19.19 28.14 -29.41
CA LYS A 423 -20.49 28.77 -29.74
C LYS A 423 -20.39 30.29 -29.88
N ASN A 424 -21.33 30.87 -30.61
CA ASN A 424 -21.52 32.32 -30.79
C ASN A 424 -20.27 33.04 -31.31
N LYS A 425 -19.52 32.40 -32.22
CA LYS A 425 -18.34 32.99 -32.88
C LYS A 425 -18.68 33.36 -34.31
N LYS A 426 -18.41 34.61 -34.67
CA LYS A 426 -18.55 35.12 -36.03
C LYS A 426 -17.46 34.52 -36.92
N ILE A 427 -17.88 33.96 -38.04
CA ILE A 427 -17.04 33.35 -39.07
C ILE A 427 -17.28 34.09 -40.36
N THR A 428 -16.20 34.34 -41.11
CA THR A 428 -16.22 34.93 -42.44
C THR A 428 -16.06 33.84 -43.50
N LEU A 429 -16.73 33.99 -44.63
CA LEU A 429 -16.53 33.19 -45.82
C LEU A 429 -16.34 34.13 -47.00
N ASN A 430 -15.19 34.08 -47.64
CA ASN A 430 -14.95 34.72 -48.93
C ASN A 430 -15.05 33.65 -50.03
N VAL A 431 -15.98 33.83 -50.96
CA VAL A 431 -16.12 33.01 -52.17
C VAL A 431 -16.48 33.92 -53.34
N ASN A 432 -15.77 33.77 -54.45
CA ASN A 432 -15.95 34.60 -55.64
C ASN A 432 -15.90 36.13 -55.35
N HIS A 433 -14.87 36.56 -54.60
CA HIS A 433 -14.66 37.95 -54.19
C HIS A 433 -15.79 38.57 -53.34
N ARG A 434 -16.70 37.76 -52.80
CA ARG A 434 -17.80 38.22 -51.94
C ARG A 434 -17.72 37.64 -50.54
N TYR A 435 -17.98 38.49 -49.54
CA TYR A 435 -17.97 38.10 -48.13
C TYR A 435 -19.37 37.72 -47.63
N TYR A 436 -19.42 36.60 -46.92
CA TYR A 436 -20.58 36.13 -46.17
C TYR A 436 -20.20 35.95 -44.70
N TYR A 437 -21.18 36.12 -43.81
CA TYR A 437 -20.98 36.02 -42.36
C TYR A 437 -21.97 35.04 -41.77
N ALA A 438 -21.49 34.22 -40.83
CA ALA A 438 -22.34 33.32 -40.05
C ALA A 438 -21.77 33.20 -38.63
N THR A 439 -22.65 32.90 -37.68
CA THR A 439 -22.27 32.69 -36.28
C THR A 439 -22.40 31.22 -35.93
N THR A 440 -21.44 30.68 -35.19
CA THR A 440 -21.48 29.28 -34.75
C THR A 440 -22.59 29.04 -33.73
N ASN A 441 -23.37 27.97 -33.94
CA ASN A 441 -24.45 27.56 -33.03
C ASN A 441 -23.93 26.72 -31.84
N TYR A 442 -24.85 26.11 -31.08
CA TYR A 442 -24.56 25.24 -29.93
C TYR A 442 -23.78 23.96 -30.27
N LYS A 443 -23.68 23.60 -31.56
CA LYS A 443 -22.82 22.51 -32.06
C LYS A 443 -21.47 23.01 -32.59
N GLY A 444 -21.20 24.32 -32.53
CA GLY A 444 -20.01 24.95 -33.10
C GLY A 444 -20.08 25.11 -34.62
N ILE A 445 -21.27 25.00 -35.21
CA ILE A 445 -21.47 25.02 -36.66
C ILE A 445 -21.95 26.41 -37.09
N ALA A 446 -21.26 27.00 -38.06
CA ALA A 446 -21.70 28.22 -38.75
C ALA A 446 -22.19 27.85 -40.16
N THR A 447 -23.43 28.24 -40.49
CA THR A 447 -24.04 27.96 -41.80
C THR A 447 -24.24 29.25 -42.58
N PHE A 448 -23.55 29.37 -43.70
CA PHE A 448 -23.64 30.48 -44.65
C PHE A 448 -24.77 30.24 -45.65
N LYS A 449 -25.51 31.30 -45.98
CA LYS A 449 -26.49 31.34 -47.07
C LYS A 449 -25.87 32.03 -48.27
N ILE A 450 -25.38 31.27 -49.24
CA ILE A 450 -24.73 31.79 -50.45
C ILE A 450 -25.79 31.97 -51.55
N THR A 451 -26.02 33.21 -51.98
CA THR A 451 -27.09 33.56 -52.95
C THR A 451 -26.56 34.08 -54.29
N LYS A 452 -25.31 34.54 -54.36
CA LYS A 452 -24.74 35.20 -55.56
C LYS A 452 -23.78 34.31 -56.36
N LEU A 453 -23.99 32.99 -56.29
CA LEU A 453 -23.15 31.99 -56.96
C LEU A 453 -24.04 31.20 -57.93
N LEU A 454 -24.29 31.82 -59.09
CA LEU A 454 -25.40 31.53 -60.02
C LEU A 454 -24.98 30.78 -61.29
N TYR A 455 -23.68 30.62 -61.53
CA TYR A 455 -23.13 29.93 -62.71
C TYR A 455 -22.33 28.71 -62.29
N LYS A 456 -22.13 27.79 -63.24
CA LYS A 456 -21.35 26.58 -63.04
C LYS A 456 -19.87 26.95 -62.87
N GLY A 457 -19.16 26.21 -62.02
CA GLY A 457 -17.75 26.47 -61.79
C GLY A 457 -17.21 25.86 -60.50
N LYS A 458 -15.88 25.91 -60.36
CA LYS A 458 -15.17 25.58 -59.13
C LYS A 458 -14.69 26.89 -58.49
N PHE A 459 -15.10 27.13 -57.25
CA PHE A 459 -14.82 28.38 -56.54
C PHE A 459 -14.00 28.08 -55.29
N THR A 460 -12.90 28.81 -55.09
CA THR A 460 -12.14 28.78 -53.84
C THR A 460 -12.95 29.48 -52.75
N ALA A 461 -13.26 28.75 -51.69
CA ALA A 461 -13.95 29.23 -50.50
C ALA A 461 -12.95 29.36 -49.35
N THR A 462 -12.63 30.60 -48.97
CA THR A 462 -11.74 30.91 -47.85
C THR A 462 -12.57 31.26 -46.62
N THR A 463 -12.59 30.36 -45.65
CA THR A 463 -13.27 30.56 -44.36
C THR A 463 -12.31 31.14 -43.34
N GLY A 464 -12.71 32.17 -42.59
CA GLY A 464 -11.87 32.82 -41.59
C GLY A 464 -12.53 32.95 -40.22
N TYR A 465 -11.73 32.81 -39.17
CA TYR A 465 -12.03 33.25 -37.82
C TYR A 465 -11.03 34.33 -37.42
N ALA A 466 -11.52 35.51 -37.05
CA ALA A 466 -10.68 36.69 -36.74
C ALA A 466 -9.90 36.57 -35.42
N GLY A 467 -10.12 35.51 -34.63
CA GLY A 467 -9.49 35.35 -33.32
C GLY A 467 -10.28 36.01 -32.20
N SER A 468 -9.70 36.01 -31.01
CA SER A 468 -10.22 36.71 -29.83
C SER A 468 -9.09 37.06 -28.85
N LYS A 469 -9.46 37.53 -27.66
CA LYS A 469 -8.53 37.72 -26.52
C LYS A 469 -7.72 36.46 -26.22
N TYR A 470 -8.31 35.27 -26.36
CA TYR A 470 -7.71 33.99 -25.95
C TYR A 470 -7.34 33.06 -27.11
N TYR A 471 -7.86 33.33 -28.31
CA TYR A 471 -7.67 32.45 -29.47
C TYR A 471 -7.04 33.21 -30.64
N ASN A 472 -6.15 32.54 -31.36
CA ASN A 472 -5.54 33.09 -32.57
C ASN A 472 -6.56 33.16 -33.71
N ALA A 473 -6.33 34.13 -34.61
CA ALA A 473 -7.00 34.13 -35.90
C ALA A 473 -6.51 32.94 -36.74
N LEU A 474 -7.37 32.45 -37.64
CA LEU A 474 -6.99 31.44 -38.62
C LEU A 474 -7.91 31.48 -39.83
N THR A 475 -7.40 31.01 -40.95
CA THR A 475 -8.14 30.83 -42.19
C THR A 475 -8.01 29.39 -42.70
N LYS A 476 -8.98 28.93 -43.48
CA LYS A 476 -8.98 27.62 -44.13
C LYS A 476 -9.60 27.73 -45.51
N LYS A 477 -8.89 27.22 -46.51
CA LYS A 477 -9.38 27.10 -47.88
C LYS A 477 -10.12 25.77 -48.08
N SER A 478 -11.13 25.81 -48.93
CA SER A 478 -11.99 24.71 -49.36
C SER A 478 -12.52 25.00 -50.77
N THR A 479 -13.16 24.03 -51.42
CA THR A 479 -13.72 24.23 -52.77
C THR A 479 -15.25 24.12 -52.75
N ILE A 480 -15.92 25.11 -53.31
CA ILE A 480 -17.35 25.05 -53.61
C ILE A 480 -17.52 24.79 -55.10
N ILE A 481 -18.26 23.75 -55.46
CA ILE A 481 -18.51 23.37 -56.86
C ILE A 481 -19.98 23.62 -57.17
N VAL A 482 -20.26 24.27 -58.31
CA VAL A 482 -21.62 24.37 -58.85
C VAL A 482 -21.70 23.67 -60.20
N ARG A 483 -22.64 22.74 -60.30
CA ARG A 483 -22.87 21.90 -61.50
C ARG A 483 -24.27 22.09 -62.06
#